data_AF-A0A068VKB5-F1
#
_entry.id   AF-A0A068VKB5-F1
#
_cell.length_a   1.000
_cell.length_b   1.000
_cell.length_c   1.000
_cell.angle_alpha   90.00
_cell.angle_beta   90.00
_cell.angle_gamma   90.00
#
_symmetry.space_group_name_H-M   'P 1'
#
loop_
_entity.id
_entity.type
_entity.pdbx_description
1 polymer ?
#
loop_
_entity_poly.entity_id
_entity_poly.type
_entity_poly.pdbx_seq_one_letter_code
_entity_poly.pdbx_strand_id
1 'polypeptide(L)'
;YCNALSVLFEDKKGVRKVILNRPKQLNCLTYEMFCQMLKKLGDYEEDPNTRLVILKGNGRAFCAGGDVKSVFCTKEIQCSLVGCKKLITA
;
A
#
# COMPACT_ATOMS: atom_id res chain seq x y z
N TYR A 1 -2.45 2.26 -23.69
CA TYR A 1 -1.54 2.47 -22.53
C TYR A 1 -2.07 1.63 -21.38
N CYS A 2 -1.52 0.44 -21.17
CA CYS A 2 -2.06 -0.52 -20.20
C CYS A 2 -1.88 0.04 -18.77
N ASN A 3 -2.99 0.35 -18.10
CA ASN A 3 -3.01 0.74 -16.68
C ASN A 3 -2.55 -0.45 -15.83
N ALA A 4 -1.24 -0.59 -15.63
CA ALA A 4 -0.73 -1.48 -14.61
C ALA A 4 -1.12 -0.91 -13.24
N LEU A 5 -1.80 -1.72 -12.42
CA LEU A 5 -2.17 -1.33 -11.05
C LEU A 5 -0.91 -0.96 -10.24
N SER A 6 -0.95 0.19 -9.58
CA SER A 6 0.16 0.76 -8.80
C SER A 6 0.37 0.09 -7.44
N VAL A 7 -0.67 -0.58 -6.92
CA VAL A 7 -0.63 -1.46 -5.75
C VAL A 7 -1.34 -2.76 -6.11
N LEU A 8 -0.75 -3.89 -5.71
CA LEU A 8 -1.35 -5.22 -5.88
C LEU A 8 -1.69 -5.81 -4.51
N PHE A 9 -2.76 -6.62 -4.47
CA PHE A 9 -3.22 -7.31 -3.28
C PHE A 9 -3.26 -8.81 -3.54
N GLU A 10 -2.63 -9.61 -2.68
CA GLU A 10 -2.68 -11.07 -2.74
C GLU A 10 -3.17 -11.66 -1.43
N ASP A 11 -4.01 -12.67 -1.52
CA ASP A 11 -4.63 -13.33 -0.37
C ASP A 11 -4.30 -14.81 -0.37
N LYS A 12 -3.64 -15.31 0.68
CA LYS A 12 -3.30 -16.73 0.79
C LYS A 12 -3.33 -17.22 2.24
N LYS A 13 -4.30 -18.09 2.55
CA LYS A 13 -4.39 -18.83 3.83
C LYS A 13 -4.27 -17.91 5.08
N GLY A 14 -4.96 -16.77 5.07
CA GLY A 14 -4.94 -15.79 6.17
C GLY A 14 -3.72 -14.87 6.19
N VAL A 15 -2.83 -14.97 5.20
CA VAL A 15 -1.76 -14.00 4.93
C VAL A 15 -2.23 -13.07 3.81
N ARG A 16 -2.27 -11.77 4.11
CA ARG A 16 -2.62 -10.70 3.18
C ARG A 16 -1.33 -10.04 2.71
N LYS A 17 -1.10 -9.88 1.42
CA LYS A 17 0.05 -9.13 0.90
C LYS A 17 -0.42 -7.87 0.20
N VAL A 18 0.25 -6.77 0.52
CA VAL A 18 0.13 -5.48 -0.16
C VAL A 18 1.46 -5.25 -0.87
N ILE A 19 1.43 -5.10 -2.18
CA ILE A 19 2.64 -5.03 -3.01
C ILE A 19 2.66 -3.70 -3.74
N LEU A 20 3.64 -2.85 -3.43
CA LEU A 20 3.86 -1.61 -4.17
C LEU A 20 4.43 -1.97 -5.56
N ASN A 21 3.78 -1.53 -6.63
CA ASN A 21 4.05 -1.98 -7.99
C ASN A 21 4.40 -0.83 -8.93
N ARG A 22 5.33 0.03 -8.48
CA ARG A 22 5.95 1.10 -9.29
C ARG A 22 7.48 0.96 -9.29
N PRO A 23 8.04 -0.20 -9.72
CA PRO A 23 9.47 -0.47 -9.60
C PRO A 23 10.36 0.54 -10.33
N LYS A 24 9.87 1.11 -11.46
CA LYS A 24 10.58 2.15 -12.23
C LYS A 24 10.72 3.47 -11.46
N GLN A 25 9.83 3.73 -10.49
CA GLN A 25 9.86 4.89 -9.61
C GLN A 25 10.27 4.49 -8.18
N LEU A 26 10.97 3.37 -8.00
CA LEU A 26 11.38 2.87 -6.68
C LEU A 26 10.20 2.78 -5.69
N ASN A 27 9.02 2.48 -6.20
CA ASN A 27 7.79 2.38 -5.43
C ASN A 27 7.42 3.65 -4.64
N CYS A 28 7.75 4.85 -5.16
CA CYS A 28 7.28 6.10 -4.56
C CYS A 28 5.74 6.10 -4.43
N LEU A 29 5.24 6.51 -3.26
CA LEU A 29 3.82 6.50 -2.92
C LEU A 29 3.11 7.73 -3.51
N THR A 30 2.08 7.51 -4.32
CA THR A 30 1.11 8.57 -4.64
C THR A 30 -0.01 8.61 -3.60
N TYR A 31 -0.77 9.70 -3.58
CA TYR A 31 -1.98 9.79 -2.77
C TYR A 31 -2.97 8.65 -3.06
N GLU A 32 -3.18 8.33 -4.34
CA GLU A 32 -4.09 7.26 -4.75
C GLU A 32 -3.67 5.90 -4.19
N MET A 33 -2.37 5.57 -4.25
CA MET A 33 -1.82 4.34 -3.67
C MET A 33 -2.09 4.30 -2.16
N PHE A 34 -1.85 5.42 -1.48
CA PHE A 34 -2.07 5.54 -0.05
C PHE A 34 -3.54 5.33 0.34
N CYS A 35 -4.49 5.94 -0.37
CA CYS A 35 -5.92 5.72 -0.16
C CYS A 35 -6.33 4.26 -0.39
N GLN A 36 -5.83 3.63 -1.45
CA GLN A 36 -6.11 2.22 -1.74
C GLN A 36 -5.59 1.31 -0.63
N MET A 37 -4.37 1.57 -0.15
CA MET A 37 -3.77 0.82 0.95
C MET A 37 -4.53 1.03 2.26
N LEU A 38 -4.88 2.26 2.62
CA LEU A 38 -5.62 2.56 3.84
C LEU A 38 -6.95 1.80 3.90
N LYS A 39 -7.72 1.86 2.80
CA LYS A 39 -8.99 1.14 2.69
C LYS A 39 -8.79 -0.37 2.89
N LYS A 40 -7.80 -0.95 2.20
CA LYS A 40 -7.53 -2.39 2.29
C LYS A 40 -7.00 -2.83 3.65
N LEU A 41 -6.18 -2.01 4.30
CA LEU A 41 -5.69 -2.29 5.64
C LEU A 41 -6.84 -2.22 6.67
N GLY A 42 -7.81 -1.32 6.48
CA GLY A 42 -9.05 -1.31 7.25
C GLY A 42 -9.85 -2.61 7.09
N ASP A 43 -10.09 -3.04 5.83
CA ASP A 43 -10.75 -4.33 5.55
C ASP A 43 -10.04 -5.50 6.26
N TYR A 44 -8.71 -5.48 6.30
CA TYR A 44 -7.88 -6.53 6.91
C TYR A 44 -7.83 -6.49 8.44
N GLU A 45 -8.04 -5.33 9.05
CA GLU A 45 -8.12 -5.21 10.50
C GLU A 45 -9.40 -5.85 11.04
N GLU A 46 -10.52 -5.63 10.36
CA GLU A 46 -11.83 -6.17 10.73
C GLU A 46 -12.00 -7.66 10.39
N ASP A 47 -11.21 -8.19 9.44
CA ASP A 47 -11.30 -9.60 9.04
C ASP A 47 -10.64 -10.55 10.05
N PRO A 48 -11.42 -11.44 10.72
CA PRO A 48 -10.89 -12.39 11.68
C PRO A 48 -9.98 -13.46 11.05
N ASN A 49 -10.08 -13.67 9.74
CA ASN A 49 -9.21 -14.62 9.02
C ASN A 49 -7.82 -14.03 8.71
N THR A 50 -7.67 -12.71 8.84
CA THR A 50 -6.38 -12.05 8.64
C THR A 50 -5.49 -12.28 9.86
N ARG A 51 -4.47 -13.11 9.66
CA ARG A 51 -3.47 -13.46 10.68
C ARG A 51 -2.22 -12.61 10.56
N LEU A 52 -1.86 -12.23 9.33
CA LEU A 52 -0.65 -11.49 9.01
C LEU A 52 -0.88 -10.63 7.77
N VAL A 53 -0.44 -9.38 7.80
CA VAL A 53 -0.35 -8.51 6.63
C VAL A 53 1.11 -8.26 6.29
N ILE A 54 1.51 -8.51 5.05
CA ILE A 54 2.86 -8.26 4.53
C ILE A 54 2.78 -7.09 3.57
N LEU A 55 3.44 -5.99 3.89
CA LEU A 55 3.69 -4.91 2.92
C LEU A 55 5.08 -5.11 2.32
N LYS A 56 5.17 -5.15 0.99
CA LYS A 56 6.45 -5.25 0.28
C LYS A 56 6.51 -4.40 -0.98
N GLY A 57 7.71 -4.08 -1.45
CA GLY A 57 7.94 -3.47 -2.76
C GLY A 57 8.15 -4.51 -3.86
N ASN A 58 7.64 -4.28 -5.06
CA ASN A 58 8.05 -5.02 -6.25
C ASN A 58 9.38 -4.48 -6.79
N GLY A 59 10.25 -5.36 -7.26
CA GLY A 59 11.56 -4.99 -7.81
C GLY A 59 12.63 -4.74 -6.74
N ARG A 60 13.53 -3.80 -7.03
CA ARG A 60 14.81 -3.65 -6.30
C ARG A 60 14.76 -2.88 -4.97
N ALA A 61 13.62 -2.27 -4.64
CA ALA A 61 13.48 -1.41 -3.47
C ALA A 61 12.09 -1.58 -2.86
N PHE A 62 12.00 -1.45 -1.54
CA PHE A 62 10.72 -1.41 -0.84
C PHE A 62 9.89 -0.19 -1.26
N CYS A 63 10.33 1.01 -0.88
CA CYS A 63 9.71 2.29 -1.19
C CYS A 63 10.75 3.42 -1.02
N ALA A 64 10.80 4.37 -1.96
CA ALA A 64 11.66 5.56 -1.87
C ALA A 64 10.99 6.78 -1.20
N GLY A 65 9.80 6.61 -0.60
CA GLY A 65 9.06 7.67 0.08
C GLY A 65 7.86 8.19 -0.71
N GLY A 66 7.44 9.43 -0.43
CA GLY A 66 6.32 10.09 -1.12
C GLY A 66 6.69 10.58 -2.52
N ASP A 67 5.80 10.40 -3.48
CA ASP A 67 5.94 10.95 -4.83
C ASP A 67 5.61 12.44 -4.80
N VAL A 68 6.63 13.27 -4.53
CA VAL A 68 6.49 14.74 -4.39
C VAL A 68 5.79 15.38 -5.60
N LYS A 69 5.94 14.84 -6.81
CA LYS A 69 5.25 15.34 -8.01
C LYS A 69 3.74 15.17 -7.92
N SER A 70 3.26 14.12 -7.24
CA SER A 70 1.84 13.86 -7.01
C SER A 70 1.26 14.62 -5.81
N VAL A 71 2.10 14.95 -4.82
CA VAL A 71 1.69 15.63 -3.57
C VAL A 71 1.32 17.10 -3.82
N PHE A 72 1.91 17.77 -4.81
CA PHE A 72 1.55 19.17 -5.14
C PHE A 72 0.10 19.36 -5.64
N CYS A 73 -0.65 18.29 -5.88
CA CYS A 73 -2.04 18.37 -6.37
C CYS A 73 -3.11 18.07 -5.30
N THR A 74 -2.74 17.65 -4.09
CA THR A 74 -3.72 17.23 -3.07
C THR A 74 -3.86 18.27 -1.96
N LYS A 75 -5.01 18.98 -1.95
CA LYS A 75 -5.42 19.83 -0.82
C LYS A 75 -5.88 18.93 0.32
N GLU A 76 -5.23 19.07 1.48
CA GLU A 76 -5.54 18.42 2.77
C GLU A 76 -5.49 16.87 2.77
N ILE A 77 -4.36 16.33 3.24
CA ILE A 77 -4.27 14.92 3.64
C ILE A 77 -4.87 14.80 5.04
N GLN A 78 -6.19 14.65 5.14
CA GLN A 78 -6.81 14.22 6.39
C GLN A 78 -6.90 12.69 6.37
N CYS A 79 -5.81 12.04 6.74
CA CYS A 79 -5.77 10.60 6.86
C CYS A 79 -5.58 10.22 8.33
N SER A 80 -6.64 9.73 8.95
CA SER A 80 -6.54 9.05 10.24
C SER A 80 -5.77 7.76 10.00
N LEU A 81 -4.54 7.69 10.52
CA LEU A 81 -3.73 6.48 10.48
C LEU A 81 -4.45 5.39 11.28
N VAL A 82 -5.13 4.49 10.58
CA VAL A 82 -5.61 3.24 11.15
C VAL A 82 -4.40 2.29 11.18
N GLY A 83 -3.83 2.12 12.37
CA GLY A 83 -2.67 1.27 12.57
C GLY A 83 -3.07 -0.20 12.58
N CYS A 84 -2.86 -0.92 11.47
CA CYS A 84 -3.05 -2.37 11.46
C CYS A 84 -2.00 -3.03 12.36
N LYS A 85 -2.42 -3.52 13.54
CA LYS A 85 -1.53 -4.18 14.53
C LYS A 85 -0.87 -5.47 14.02
N LYS A 86 -1.31 -5.98 12.86
CA LYS A 86 -0.87 -7.23 12.24
C LYS A 86 0.09 -7.00 11.05
N LEU A 87 0.57 -5.78 10.85
CA LEU A 87 1.38 -5.39 9.70
C LEU A 87 2.87 -5.66 9.92
N ILE A 88 3.49 -6.36 8.98
CA ILE A 88 4.94 -6.52 8.86
C ILE A 88 5.37 -5.94 7.51
N THR A 89 6.39 -5.09 7.53
CA THR A 89 7.02 -4.50 6.34
C THR A 89 8.28 -5.28 5.98
N ALA A 90 8.43 -5.67 4.72
CA ALA A 90 9.57 -6.44 4.20
C ALA A 90 10.11 -5.86 2.90
#